data_AF-A0A803JT47-F1
#
_entry.id   AF-A0A803JT47-F1
#
_cell.length_a   1.000
_cell.length_b   1.000
_cell.length_c   1.000
_cell.angle_alpha   90.00
_cell.angle_beta   90.00
_cell.angle_gamma   90.00
#
_symmetry.space_group_name_H-M   'P 1'
#
loop_
_entity.id
_entity.type
_entity.pdbx_description
1 polymer ?
#
loop_
_entity_poly.entity_id
_entity_poly.type
_entity_poly.pdbx_seq_one_letter_code
_entity_poly.pdbx_strand_id
1 'polypeptide(L)'
;MYFCEVVCPAQTQIEGHGNGTFLIVEGSLSQNIEVSQIPEVNAIEGGTANLECSYNLSNLNLSNGWYKWYRHDLHGVDIFLNDGFKVRITKESPEDFLKKRSASIQLHRVTVTDTGMYFCEVEFSGQMQIKGHGNGTFLNVTATATDSTSWGCFTLYHRIGAVALGLLMSFALYLNCKEHKQVIREEEMICAYKKQANMDPTNCTEQLGEEIVHSTV
;
A
#
# COMPACT_ATOMS: atom_id res chain seq x y z
N MET A 1 52.49 0.42 -10.82
CA MET A 1 53.53 -0.62 -10.64
C MET A 1 53.55 -0.96 -9.18
N TYR A 2 53.32 -2.22 -8.82
CA TYR A 2 53.21 -2.65 -7.43
C TYR A 2 54.42 -3.49 -7.07
N PHE A 3 54.99 -3.24 -5.89
CA PHE A 3 56.15 -3.94 -5.37
C PHE A 3 55.82 -4.51 -4.00
N CYS A 4 56.39 -5.66 -3.69
CA CYS A 4 56.43 -6.19 -2.33
C CYS A 4 57.84 -5.99 -1.76
N GLU A 5 57.88 -5.59 -0.50
CA GLU A 5 59.10 -5.43 0.28
C GLU A 5 58.97 -6.31 1.52
N VAL A 6 60.01 -7.09 1.81
CA VAL A 6 60.06 -7.99 2.97
C VAL A 6 61.18 -7.53 3.88
N VAL A 7 60.85 -7.20 5.13
CA VAL A 7 61.81 -6.70 6.13
C VAL A 7 62.02 -7.77 7.20
N CYS A 8 63.23 -8.31 7.31
CA CYS A 8 63.62 -9.26 8.36
C CYS A 8 64.27 -8.51 9.54
N PRO A 9 63.74 -8.62 10.78
CA PRO A 9 64.18 -7.78 11.90
C PRO A 9 65.40 -8.31 12.68
N ALA A 10 66.06 -9.38 12.24
CA ALA A 10 67.25 -9.93 12.90
C ALA A 10 68.33 -10.28 11.87
N GLN A 11 69.54 -9.77 12.11
CA GLN A 11 70.71 -9.67 11.22
C GLN A 11 70.63 -8.57 10.13
N THR A 12 71.71 -7.77 10.07
CA THR A 12 72.11 -6.78 9.05
C THR A 12 71.16 -6.68 7.86
N GLN A 13 70.49 -5.53 7.73
CA GLN A 13 69.46 -5.25 6.71
C GLN A 13 69.82 -5.80 5.32
N ILE A 14 69.19 -6.91 4.95
CA ILE A 14 69.12 -7.37 3.56
C ILE A 14 67.73 -6.97 3.07
N GLU A 15 67.65 -5.85 2.36
CA GLU A 15 66.43 -5.40 1.71
C GLU A 15 66.29 -6.15 0.38
N GLY A 16 65.22 -6.94 0.26
CA GLY A 16 64.87 -7.63 -0.98
C GLY A 16 63.70 -6.92 -1.65
N HIS A 17 63.93 -6.32 -2.81
CA HIS A 17 62.85 -5.79 -3.65
C HIS A 17 62.44 -6.81 -4.70
N GLY A 18 61.15 -7.13 -4.77
CA GLY A 18 60.61 -7.88 -5.92
C GLY A 18 60.75 -7.07 -7.22
N ASN A 19 60.84 -7.73 -8.37
CA ASN A 19 60.94 -7.07 -9.69
C ASN A 19 59.73 -6.19 -10.08
N GLY A 20 58.70 -6.17 -9.23
CA GLY A 20 57.44 -5.49 -9.46
C GLY A 20 56.57 -6.24 -10.47
N THR A 21 55.26 -6.09 -10.32
CA THR A 21 54.30 -6.56 -11.33
C THR A 21 53.71 -5.34 -12.03
N PHE A 22 53.73 -5.39 -13.36
CA PHE A 22 52.94 -4.47 -14.16
C PHE A 22 51.48 -4.93 -14.11
N LEU A 23 50.65 -4.18 -13.39
CA LEU A 23 49.21 -4.27 -13.54
C LEU A 23 48.83 -3.45 -14.77
N ILE A 24 48.47 -4.14 -15.85
CA ILE A 24 47.81 -3.52 -16.99
C ILE A 24 46.31 -3.54 -16.68
N VAL A 25 45.75 -2.38 -16.39
CA VAL A 25 44.30 -2.19 -16.43
C VAL A 25 44.00 -1.87 -17.89
N GLU A 26 43.53 -2.85 -18.66
CA GLU A 26 43.01 -2.55 -19.98
C GLU A 26 41.83 -1.58 -19.82
N GLY A 27 42.02 -0.35 -20.27
CA GLY A 27 40.92 0.58 -20.45
C GLY A 27 39.95 -0.06 -21.43
N SER A 28 38.73 -0.30 -20.94
CA SER A 28 37.61 -0.81 -21.73
C SER A 28 37.61 -0.18 -23.12
N LEU A 29 37.75 -0.99 -24.18
CA LEU A 29 37.22 -0.61 -25.48
C LEU A 29 35.78 -0.18 -25.20
N SER A 30 35.47 1.11 -25.35
CA SER A 30 34.15 1.69 -25.04
C SER A 30 33.08 1.04 -25.93
N GLN A 31 32.67 -0.16 -25.56
CA GLN A 31 31.60 -0.93 -26.15
C GLN A 31 30.32 -0.31 -25.62
N ASN A 32 29.80 0.64 -26.39
CA ASN A 32 28.63 1.39 -25.98
C ASN A 32 27.39 0.52 -26.20
N ILE A 33 26.89 -0.07 -25.12
CA ILE A 33 25.51 -0.55 -25.06
C ILE A 33 24.63 0.65 -24.72
N GLU A 34 23.67 0.93 -25.58
CA GLU A 34 22.66 1.96 -25.35
C GLU A 34 21.38 1.28 -24.90
N VAL A 35 20.80 1.75 -23.80
CA VAL A 35 19.55 1.22 -23.27
C VAL A 35 18.52 2.34 -23.25
N SER A 36 17.40 2.11 -23.92
CA SER A 36 16.30 3.06 -24.06
C SER A 36 15.09 2.58 -23.26
N GLN A 37 14.51 3.49 -22.49
CA GLN A 37 13.31 3.29 -21.70
C GLN A 37 12.29 4.38 -22.03
N ILE A 38 11.00 4.03 -21.98
CA ILE A 38 9.93 5.03 -22.00
C ILE A 38 9.95 5.83 -20.69
N PRO A 39 9.75 7.15 -20.71
CA PRO A 39 9.93 7.98 -19.52
C PRO A 39 8.78 7.83 -18.50
N GLU A 40 7.56 7.53 -18.95
CA GLU A 40 6.38 7.48 -18.09
C GLU A 40 5.39 6.42 -18.57
N VAL A 41 4.76 5.74 -17.62
CA VAL A 41 3.66 4.79 -17.84
C VAL A 41 2.55 5.10 -16.86
N ASN A 42 1.33 5.24 -17.37
CA ASN A 42 0.14 5.39 -16.56
C ASN A 42 -0.64 4.06 -16.53
N ALA A 43 -1.05 3.64 -15.34
CA ALA A 43 -1.85 2.44 -15.16
C ALA A 43 -2.95 2.68 -14.13
N ILE A 44 -4.00 1.88 -14.22
CA ILE A 44 -5.11 1.88 -13.27
C ILE A 44 -4.87 0.73 -12.29
N GLU A 45 -5.16 0.94 -11.01
CA GLU A 45 -5.07 -0.09 -9.98
C GLU A 45 -5.83 -1.37 -10.37
N GLY A 46 -5.19 -2.53 -10.15
CA GLY A 46 -5.64 -3.84 -10.60
C GLY A 46 -5.27 -4.17 -12.06
N GLY A 47 -4.86 -3.18 -12.85
CA GLY A 47 -4.48 -3.32 -14.27
C GLY A 47 -3.09 -3.91 -14.50
N THR A 48 -2.59 -3.79 -15.73
CA THR A 48 -1.22 -4.17 -16.12
C THR A 48 -0.48 -2.96 -16.64
N ALA A 49 0.74 -2.74 -16.16
CA ALA A 49 1.66 -1.73 -16.67
C ALA A 49 2.72 -2.39 -17.57
N ASN A 50 2.93 -1.84 -18.77
CA ASN A 50 3.98 -2.26 -19.68
C ASN A 50 5.20 -1.35 -19.51
N LEU A 51 6.28 -1.87 -18.93
CA LEU A 51 7.53 -1.14 -18.75
C LEU A 51 8.47 -1.51 -19.89
N GLU A 52 8.50 -0.68 -20.91
CA GLU A 52 9.27 -0.94 -22.13
C GLU A 52 10.75 -0.59 -21.94
N CYS A 53 11.60 -1.53 -22.32
CA CYS A 53 13.05 -1.35 -22.34
C CYS A 53 13.61 -2.05 -23.58
N SER A 54 14.36 -1.30 -24.38
CA SER A 54 15.08 -1.83 -25.54
C SER A 54 16.56 -1.49 -25.43
N TYR A 55 17.41 -2.28 -26.08
CA TYR A 55 18.83 -2.00 -26.10
C TYR A 55 19.41 -2.10 -27.50
N ASN A 56 20.46 -1.32 -27.73
CA ASN A 56 21.30 -1.44 -28.90
C ASN A 56 22.73 -1.73 -28.48
N LEU A 57 23.37 -2.64 -29.18
CA LEU A 57 24.74 -3.04 -28.94
C LEU A 57 25.50 -2.91 -30.26
N SER A 58 26.51 -2.04 -30.25
CA SER A 58 27.37 -1.83 -31.40
C SER A 58 28.34 -3.00 -31.57
N ASN A 59 28.31 -3.64 -32.74
CA ASN A 59 29.37 -4.53 -33.26
C ASN A 59 29.72 -5.81 -32.49
N LEU A 60 28.80 -6.38 -31.71
CA LEU A 60 29.02 -7.62 -30.97
C LEU A 60 27.84 -8.59 -31.11
N ASN A 61 28.09 -9.76 -31.70
CA ASN A 61 27.17 -10.90 -31.67
C ASN A 61 27.38 -11.67 -30.36
N LEU A 62 26.87 -11.14 -29.26
CA LEU A 62 26.85 -11.83 -27.98
C LEU A 62 25.59 -12.71 -27.92
N SER A 63 25.80 -14.01 -27.67
CA SER A 63 24.73 -15.00 -27.59
C SER A 63 24.18 -15.21 -26.18
N ASN A 64 24.82 -14.61 -25.16
CA ASN A 64 24.43 -14.78 -23.77
C ASN A 64 24.38 -13.43 -23.05
N GLY A 65 23.17 -13.05 -22.65
CA GLY A 65 22.92 -11.85 -21.87
C GLY A 65 21.66 -11.99 -21.06
N TRP A 66 21.49 -11.06 -20.12
CA TRP A 66 20.35 -10.98 -19.22
C TRP A 66 20.07 -9.53 -18.91
N TYR A 67 18.98 -9.31 -18.19
CA TYR A 67 18.58 -8.00 -17.75
C TYR A 67 18.00 -8.07 -16.35
N LYS A 68 18.03 -6.93 -15.68
CA LYS A 68 17.53 -6.71 -14.33
C LYS A 68 16.64 -5.47 -14.34
N TRP A 69 15.72 -5.44 -13.39
CA TRP A 69 14.91 -4.27 -13.15
C TRP A 69 15.00 -3.86 -11.70
N TYR A 70 15.14 -2.56 -11.48
CA TYR A 70 15.23 -1.95 -10.15
C TYR A 70 14.10 -0.97 -9.94
N ARG A 71 13.72 -0.76 -8.68
CA ARG A 71 12.71 0.24 -8.29
C ARG A 71 13.34 1.26 -7.36
N HIS A 72 13.01 2.53 -7.56
CA HIS A 72 13.51 3.73 -6.87
C HIS A 72 15.00 4.03 -7.09
N ASP A 73 15.87 3.05 -6.88
CA ASP A 73 17.31 3.22 -6.95
C ASP A 73 17.93 2.29 -8.00
N LEU A 74 18.73 2.85 -8.90
CA LEU A 74 19.53 2.07 -9.82
C LEU A 74 20.52 1.20 -9.00
N HIS A 75 20.64 -0.08 -9.37
CA HIS A 75 21.43 -1.09 -8.64
C HIS A 75 20.90 -1.42 -7.22
N GLY A 76 19.64 -1.11 -6.93
CA GLY A 76 18.95 -1.61 -5.76
C GLY A 76 18.65 -3.12 -5.82
N VAL A 77 17.62 -3.57 -5.12
CA VAL A 77 17.18 -4.97 -5.19
C VAL A 77 16.52 -5.23 -6.54
N ASP A 78 16.98 -6.26 -7.24
CA ASP A 78 16.33 -6.75 -8.46
C ASP A 78 14.88 -7.16 -8.15
N ILE A 79 13.92 -6.50 -8.78
CA ILE A 79 12.49 -6.75 -8.55
C ILE A 79 12.10 -8.18 -8.94
N PHE A 80 12.89 -8.87 -9.75
CA PHE A 80 12.70 -10.28 -10.07
C PHE A 80 12.93 -11.22 -8.89
N LEU A 81 13.67 -10.77 -7.88
CA LEU A 81 13.95 -11.51 -6.64
C LEU A 81 13.02 -11.10 -5.50
N ASN A 82 12.25 -10.02 -5.66
CA ASN A 82 11.31 -9.54 -4.66
C ASN A 82 9.97 -10.30 -4.79
N ASP A 83 9.55 -10.99 -3.72
CA ASP A 83 8.31 -11.80 -3.72
C ASP A 83 7.05 -10.99 -4.07
N GLY A 84 7.00 -9.70 -3.71
CA GLY A 84 5.88 -8.81 -4.04
C GLY A 84 5.74 -8.51 -5.54
N PHE A 85 6.81 -8.73 -6.30
CA PHE A 85 6.88 -8.47 -7.75
C PHE A 85 6.96 -9.77 -8.56
N LYS A 86 7.74 -10.75 -8.10
CA LYS A 86 8.06 -12.00 -8.81
C LYS A 86 6.82 -12.74 -9.32
N VAL A 87 5.73 -12.75 -8.56
CA VAL A 87 4.48 -13.45 -8.93
C VAL A 87 3.57 -12.64 -9.86
N ARG A 88 3.90 -11.37 -10.10
CA ARG A 88 3.12 -10.42 -10.90
C ARG A 88 3.85 -9.93 -12.15
N ILE A 89 5.08 -10.38 -12.39
CA ILE A 89 5.89 -9.96 -13.53
C ILE A 89 5.87 -11.02 -14.63
N THR A 90 5.57 -10.60 -15.85
CA THR A 90 5.92 -11.35 -17.06
C THR A 90 7.17 -10.73 -17.68
N LYS A 91 8.15 -11.59 -17.99
CA LYS A 91 9.45 -11.24 -18.54
C LYS A 91 9.52 -11.61 -20.02
N GLU A 92 10.34 -10.91 -20.78
CA GLU A 92 10.80 -11.40 -22.08
C GLU A 92 11.56 -12.72 -21.91
N SER A 93 11.32 -13.66 -22.83
CA SER A 93 12.09 -14.91 -22.87
C SER A 93 13.55 -14.62 -23.24
N PRO A 94 14.50 -15.51 -22.92
CA PRO A 94 15.88 -15.35 -23.35
C PRO A 94 16.03 -15.17 -24.88
N GLU A 95 15.18 -15.85 -25.66
CA GLU A 95 15.16 -15.74 -27.12
C GLU A 95 14.66 -14.38 -27.58
N ASP A 96 13.58 -13.88 -26.98
CA ASP A 96 13.02 -12.57 -27.30
C ASP A 96 13.93 -11.44 -26.85
N PHE A 97 14.59 -11.60 -25.71
CA PHE A 97 15.64 -10.69 -25.26
C PHE A 97 16.71 -10.52 -26.33
N LEU A 98 17.26 -11.61 -26.86
CA LEU A 98 18.32 -11.54 -27.88
C LEU A 98 17.81 -11.12 -29.26
N LYS A 99 16.68 -11.66 -29.73
CA LYS A 99 16.18 -11.44 -31.09
C LYS A 99 15.49 -10.09 -31.26
N LYS A 100 14.61 -9.72 -30.32
CA LYS A 100 13.88 -8.46 -30.35
C LYS A 100 14.65 -7.32 -29.70
N ARG A 101 15.78 -7.63 -29.04
CA ARG A 101 16.56 -6.67 -28.25
C ARG A 101 15.70 -5.97 -27.19
N SER A 102 14.81 -6.74 -26.57
CA SER A 102 13.83 -6.27 -25.60
C SER A 102 14.17 -6.79 -24.21
N ALA A 103 14.26 -5.88 -23.25
CA ALA A 103 14.32 -6.19 -21.83
C ALA A 103 13.03 -5.73 -21.13
N SER A 104 11.93 -5.62 -21.88
CA SER A 104 10.65 -5.13 -21.39
C SER A 104 10.02 -6.08 -20.38
N ILE A 105 9.17 -5.55 -19.51
CA ILE A 105 8.39 -6.37 -18.56
C ILE A 105 6.96 -5.88 -18.48
N GLN A 106 6.05 -6.82 -18.18
CA GLN A 106 4.69 -6.49 -17.80
C GLN A 106 4.51 -6.72 -16.31
N LEU A 107 4.11 -5.67 -15.58
CA LEU A 107 3.73 -5.76 -14.18
C LEU A 107 2.22 -5.82 -14.07
N HIS A 108 1.70 -6.97 -13.66
CA HIS A 108 0.28 -7.25 -13.52
C HIS A 108 -0.26 -6.86 -12.13
N ARG A 109 -1.56 -6.61 -12.05
CA ARG A 109 -2.27 -6.28 -10.80
C ARG A 109 -1.54 -5.16 -10.05
N VAL A 110 -1.26 -4.07 -10.75
CA VAL A 110 -0.57 -2.91 -10.16
C VAL A 110 -1.42 -2.32 -9.04
N THR A 111 -0.77 -1.83 -7.99
CA THR A 111 -1.40 -1.13 -6.86
C THR A 111 -0.88 0.30 -6.79
N VAL A 112 -1.58 1.18 -6.08
CA VAL A 112 -1.08 2.56 -5.88
C VAL A 112 0.33 2.57 -5.27
N THR A 113 0.65 1.56 -4.45
CA THR A 113 1.98 1.39 -3.83
C THR A 113 3.07 0.94 -4.80
N ASP A 114 2.75 0.55 -6.03
CA ASP A 114 3.72 0.23 -7.07
C ASP A 114 4.21 1.49 -7.82
N THR A 115 3.57 2.64 -7.61
CA THR A 115 3.98 3.93 -8.18
C THR A 115 5.45 4.26 -7.84
N GLY A 116 6.21 4.72 -8.82
CA GLY A 116 7.60 5.13 -8.63
C GLY A 116 8.48 4.97 -9.87
N MET A 117 9.77 5.24 -9.70
CA MET A 117 10.78 5.08 -10.76
C MET A 117 11.23 3.63 -10.91
N TYR A 118 11.35 3.16 -12.15
CA TYR A 118 11.84 1.83 -12.50
C TYR A 118 12.99 1.91 -13.49
N PHE A 119 14.10 1.24 -13.20
CA PHE A 119 15.31 1.25 -14.04
C PHE A 119 15.57 -0.12 -14.64
N CYS A 120 15.83 -0.15 -15.94
CA CYS A 120 16.23 -1.33 -16.69
C CYS A 120 17.77 -1.36 -16.81
N GLU A 121 18.39 -2.48 -16.48
CA GLU A 121 19.82 -2.73 -16.72
C GLU A 121 19.98 -3.98 -17.57
N VAL A 122 20.81 -3.90 -18.60
CA VAL A 122 21.13 -4.98 -19.52
C VAL A 122 22.60 -5.34 -19.37
N GLU A 123 22.88 -6.64 -19.31
CA GLU A 123 24.21 -7.18 -19.08
C GLU A 123 24.49 -8.34 -20.04
N PHE A 124 25.69 -8.35 -20.62
CA PHE A 124 26.18 -9.44 -21.44
C PHE A 124 27.46 -10.02 -20.87
N SER A 125 27.57 -11.35 -20.91
CA SER A 125 28.80 -12.07 -20.62
C SER A 125 29.49 -12.49 -21.91
N GLY A 126 30.72 -12.02 -22.13
CA GLY A 126 31.61 -12.47 -23.19
C GLY A 126 33.05 -12.51 -22.71
N GLN A 127 34.01 -12.18 -23.59
CA GLN A 127 35.40 -11.93 -23.20
C GLN A 127 35.53 -10.73 -22.24
N MET A 128 34.56 -9.80 -22.30
CA MET A 128 34.41 -8.67 -21.40
C MET A 128 32.97 -8.60 -20.90
N GLN A 129 32.78 -8.10 -19.68
CA GLN A 129 31.45 -7.79 -19.15
C GLN A 129 30.99 -6.44 -19.72
N ILE A 130 29.86 -6.44 -20.42
CA ILE A 130 29.25 -5.22 -20.96
C ILE A 130 27.96 -4.96 -20.20
N LYS A 131 27.78 -3.73 -19.71
CA LYS A 131 26.62 -3.29 -18.95
C LYS A 131 26.13 -1.94 -19.44
N GLY A 132 24.82 -1.78 -19.49
CA GLY A 132 24.15 -0.51 -19.77
C GLY A 132 22.84 -0.44 -19.01
N HIS A 133 22.39 0.77 -18.72
CA HIS A 133 21.10 0.99 -18.08
C HIS A 133 20.33 2.10 -18.77
N GLY A 134 19.00 2.05 -18.69
CA GLY A 134 18.15 3.12 -19.17
C GLY A 134 18.07 4.28 -18.18
N ASN A 135 17.44 5.36 -18.61
CA ASN A 135 17.23 6.56 -17.78
C ASN A 135 16.08 6.42 -16.77
N GLY A 136 15.38 5.29 -16.79
CA GLY A 136 14.25 5.00 -15.94
C GLY A 136 12.89 5.34 -16.56
N THR A 137 11.85 4.71 -16.00
CA THR A 137 10.44 4.88 -16.33
C THR A 137 9.69 5.21 -15.05
N PHE A 138 8.96 6.32 -15.01
CA PHE A 138 8.04 6.61 -13.91
C PHE A 138 6.72 5.91 -14.13
N LEU A 139 6.38 4.94 -13.28
CA LEU A 139 5.07 4.31 -13.26
C LEU A 139 4.15 5.10 -12.33
N ASN A 140 3.03 5.57 -12.86
CA ASN A 140 1.98 6.24 -12.11
C ASN A 140 0.73 5.36 -12.07
N VAL A 141 0.33 4.91 -10.88
CA VAL A 141 -0.85 4.06 -10.70
C VAL A 141 -1.96 4.85 -10.01
N THR A 142 -3.07 5.04 -10.71
CA THR A 142 -4.26 5.70 -10.16
C THR A 142 -5.24 4.70 -9.60
N ALA A 143 -5.81 4.99 -8.43
CA ALA A 143 -6.86 4.17 -7.84
C ALA A 143 -8.08 4.13 -8.77
N THR A 144 -8.71 2.97 -8.90
CA THR A 144 -10.05 2.93 -9.48
C THR A 144 -10.97 3.67 -8.52
N ALA A 145 -11.83 4.56 -9.03
CA ALA A 145 -12.95 5.08 -8.27
C ALA A 145 -13.99 3.96 -8.07
N THR A 146 -13.62 2.93 -7.32
CA THR A 146 -14.60 2.06 -6.69
C THR A 146 -15.12 2.82 -5.49
N ASP A 147 -16.42 3.12 -5.56
CA ASP A 147 -17.22 3.88 -4.61
C ASP A 147 -17.34 3.12 -3.26
N SER A 148 -16.21 2.85 -2.59
CA SER A 148 -16.15 1.89 -1.49
C SER A 148 -15.25 2.33 -0.34
N THR A 149 -15.37 3.56 0.13
CA THR A 149 -14.87 3.95 1.48
C THR A 149 -15.62 5.14 2.10
N SER A 150 -16.91 5.30 1.79
CA SER A 150 -17.73 6.32 2.47
C SER A 150 -19.12 5.78 2.79
N TRP A 151 -19.87 5.28 1.80
CA TRP A 151 -21.26 4.84 2.02
C TRP A 151 -21.44 3.67 2.99
N GLY A 152 -20.52 2.70 3.02
CA GLY A 152 -20.59 1.57 3.96
C GLY A 152 -20.45 2.00 5.43
N CYS A 153 -19.60 3.00 5.70
CA CYS A 153 -19.38 3.50 7.06
C CYS A 153 -20.52 4.43 7.50
N PHE A 154 -20.95 5.35 6.62
CA PHE A 154 -22.11 6.21 6.88
C PHE A 154 -23.38 5.41 7.17
N THR A 155 -23.62 4.32 6.43
CA THR A 155 -24.79 3.46 6.69
C THR A 155 -24.69 2.73 8.02
N LEU A 156 -23.52 2.21 8.42
CA LEU A 156 -23.36 1.56 9.72
C LEU A 156 -23.54 2.55 10.88
N TYR A 157 -22.93 3.73 10.81
CA TYR A 157 -23.09 4.78 11.82
C TYR A 157 -24.53 5.27 11.93
N HIS A 158 -25.22 5.45 10.79
CA HIS A 158 -26.63 5.85 10.79
C HIS A 158 -27.54 4.75 11.37
N ARG A 159 -27.24 3.46 11.12
CA ARG A 159 -28.00 2.34 11.70
C ARG A 159 -27.79 2.24 13.21
N ILE A 160 -26.55 2.37 13.69
CA ILE A 160 -26.24 2.37 15.13
C ILE A 160 -26.86 3.58 15.82
N GLY A 161 -26.77 4.77 15.22
CA GLY A 161 -27.37 6.00 15.73
C GLY A 161 -28.89 5.90 15.85
N ALA A 162 -29.57 5.35 14.84
CA ALA A 162 -31.03 5.16 14.87
C ALA A 162 -31.47 4.17 15.97
N VAL A 163 -30.72 3.07 16.17
CA VAL A 163 -31.01 2.11 17.25
C VAL A 163 -30.79 2.72 18.63
N ALA A 164 -29.69 3.47 18.82
CA ALA A 164 -29.42 4.14 20.09
C ALA A 164 -30.48 5.20 20.43
N LEU A 165 -30.89 6.01 19.45
CA LEU A 165 -31.99 6.97 19.62
C LEU A 165 -33.32 6.28 19.95
N GLY A 166 -33.64 5.17 19.28
CA GLY A 166 -34.84 4.39 19.57
C GLY A 166 -34.85 3.82 20.98
N LEU A 167 -33.71 3.33 21.48
CA LEU A 167 -33.58 2.85 22.85
C LEU A 167 -33.70 3.97 23.88
N LEU A 168 -33.11 5.14 23.62
CA LEU A 168 -33.21 6.31 24.50
C LEU A 168 -34.65 6.84 24.60
N MET A 169 -35.34 6.94 23.48
CA MET A 169 -36.75 7.36 23.46
C MET A 169 -37.64 6.34 24.19
N SER A 170 -37.42 5.05 23.96
CA SER A 170 -38.16 3.97 24.64
C SER A 170 -37.91 4.00 26.16
N PHE A 171 -36.68 4.26 26.58
CA PHE A 171 -36.32 4.38 28.01
C PHE A 171 -36.94 5.64 28.64
N ALA A 172 -36.94 6.76 27.94
CA ALA A 172 -37.60 8.00 28.41
C ALA A 172 -39.11 7.81 28.58
N LEU A 173 -39.78 7.17 27.60
CA LEU A 173 -41.20 6.81 27.71
C LEU A 173 -41.47 5.87 28.89
N TYR A 174 -40.58 4.90 29.12
CA TYR A 174 -40.69 4.00 30.27
C TYR A 174 -40.60 4.73 31.61
N LEU A 175 -39.65 5.69 31.74
CA LEU A 175 -39.50 6.49 32.97
C LEU A 175 -40.73 7.38 33.20
N ASN A 176 -41.20 8.09 32.17
CA ASN A 176 -42.41 8.91 32.25
C ASN A 176 -43.64 8.07 32.66
N CYS A 177 -43.81 6.88 32.06
CA CYS A 177 -44.91 5.98 32.40
C CYS A 177 -44.81 5.44 33.83
N LYS A 178 -43.59 5.14 34.30
CA LYS A 178 -43.36 4.68 35.67
C LYS A 178 -43.70 5.76 36.70
N GLU A 179 -43.29 7.00 36.44
CA GLU A 179 -43.56 8.15 37.30
C GLU A 179 -45.06 8.45 37.37
N HIS A 180 -45.76 8.51 36.23
CA HIS A 180 -47.22 8.68 36.18
C HIS A 180 -47.96 7.57 36.92
N LYS A 181 -47.52 6.30 36.78
CA LYS A 181 -48.08 5.17 37.54
C LYS A 181 -47.78 5.23 39.04
N GLN A 182 -46.72 5.91 39.47
CA GLN A 182 -46.45 6.15 40.90
C GLN A 182 -47.35 7.25 41.44
N VAL A 183 -47.51 8.35 40.70
CA VAL A 183 -48.41 9.46 41.04
C VAL A 183 -49.86 8.98 41.19
N ILE A 184 -50.40 8.24 40.21
CA ILE A 184 -51.75 7.67 40.30
C ILE A 184 -51.91 6.79 41.56
N ARG A 185 -50.90 5.98 41.89
CA ARG A 185 -50.97 5.07 43.04
C ARG A 185 -50.92 5.82 44.37
N GLU A 186 -50.17 6.92 44.44
CA GLU A 186 -50.15 7.81 45.60
C GLU A 186 -51.48 8.55 45.75
N GLU A 187 -52.05 9.05 44.66
CA GLU A 187 -53.37 9.70 44.65
C GLU A 187 -54.49 8.72 45.08
N GLU A 188 -54.48 7.48 44.57
CA GLU A 188 -55.40 6.42 44.99
C GLU A 188 -55.28 6.11 46.50
N MET A 189 -54.06 6.06 47.03
CA MET A 189 -53.82 5.82 48.46
C MET A 189 -54.30 7.00 49.33
N ILE A 190 -54.07 8.23 48.90
CA ILE A 190 -54.53 9.44 49.60
C ILE A 190 -56.07 9.50 49.62
N CYS A 191 -56.73 9.19 48.50
CA CYS A 191 -58.19 9.15 48.46
C CYS A 191 -58.78 8.02 49.31
N ALA A 192 -58.15 6.83 49.34
CA ALA A 192 -58.56 5.74 50.23
C ALA A 192 -58.45 6.13 51.72
N TYR A 193 -57.37 6.81 52.11
CA TYR A 193 -57.16 7.30 53.47
C TYR A 193 -58.19 8.36 53.89
N LYS A 194 -58.45 9.35 53.04
CA LYS A 194 -59.46 10.41 53.30
C LYS A 194 -60.86 9.83 53.50
N LYS A 195 -61.22 8.81 52.73
CA LYS A 195 -62.52 8.11 52.85
C LYS A 195 -62.68 7.37 54.18
N GLN A 196 -61.59 6.81 54.72
CA GLN A 196 -61.62 6.11 56.01
C GLN A 196 -61.70 7.07 57.22
N ALA A 197 -61.13 8.27 57.08
CA ALA A 197 -61.10 9.29 58.13
C ALA A 197 -62.39 10.13 58.26
N ASN A 198 -63.42 9.88 57.43
CA ASN A 198 -64.69 10.62 57.40
C ASN A 198 -64.52 12.14 57.18
N MET A 199 -63.51 12.52 56.37
CA MET A 199 -63.31 13.88 55.87
C MET A 199 -64.01 14.04 54.51
N ASP A 200 -64.54 15.23 54.22
CA ASP A 200 -65.35 15.53 53.01
C ASP A 200 -64.65 15.04 51.71
N PRO A 201 -65.25 14.09 50.96
CA PRO A 201 -64.61 13.43 49.81
C PRO A 201 -64.75 14.20 48.49
N THR A 202 -65.30 15.42 48.49
CA THR A 202 -65.72 16.13 47.27
C THR A 202 -64.58 16.45 46.26
N ASN A 203 -63.30 16.34 46.64
CA ASN A 203 -62.15 16.67 45.79
C ASN A 203 -61.43 15.46 45.14
N CYS A 204 -61.99 14.24 45.16
CA CYS A 204 -61.35 13.05 44.57
C CYS A 204 -61.91 12.66 43.18
N THR A 205 -62.84 13.45 42.61
CA THR A 205 -63.63 13.03 41.42
C THR A 205 -63.28 13.68 40.09
N GLU A 206 -62.22 14.48 39.96
CA GLU A 206 -61.97 15.24 38.71
C GLU A 206 -60.77 14.83 37.84
N GLN A 207 -59.89 13.90 38.23
CA GLN A 207 -58.68 13.63 37.41
C GLN A 207 -58.70 12.37 36.53
N LEU A 208 -59.72 11.50 36.62
CA LEU A 208 -59.73 10.25 35.84
C LEU A 208 -60.23 10.42 34.39
N GLY A 209 -60.59 11.63 33.96
CA GLY A 209 -61.36 11.86 32.73
C GLY A 209 -60.67 12.59 31.57
N GLU A 210 -59.49 13.20 31.73
CA GLU A 210 -59.04 14.22 30.75
C GLU A 210 -57.64 14.03 30.14
N GLU A 211 -57.03 12.83 30.20
CA GLU A 211 -55.69 12.59 29.62
C GLU A 211 -55.67 11.47 28.56
N ILE A 212 -56.69 11.39 27.69
CA ILE A 212 -56.67 10.50 26.50
C ILE A 212 -56.63 11.28 25.17
N VAL A 213 -56.68 12.62 25.19
CA VAL A 213 -56.73 13.43 23.96
C VAL A 213 -55.46 14.29 23.80
N HIS A 214 -54.28 13.69 23.69
CA HIS A 214 -53.16 14.33 23.00
C HIS A 214 -52.02 13.33 22.71
N SER A 215 -52.29 12.34 21.87
CA SER A 215 -51.20 11.56 21.25
C SER A 215 -51.59 11.05 19.86
N THR A 216 -52.03 11.98 19.00
CA THR A 216 -52.06 11.76 17.54
C THR A 216 -51.77 13.09 16.86
N VAL A 217 -50.50 13.37 16.56
CA VAL A 217 -49.94 13.92 15.29
C VAL A 217 -48.43 13.75 15.36
#